data_AF-G3IUN5-F1
#
_entry.id   AF-G3IUN5-F1
#
_cell.length_a   1.000
_cell.length_b   1.000
_cell.length_c   1.000
_cell.angle_alpha   90.00
_cell.angle_beta   90.00
_cell.angle_gamma   90.00
#
_symmetry.space_group_name_H-M   'P 1'
#
loop_
_entity.id
_entity.type
_entity.pdbx_description
1 polymer ?
#
loop_
_entity_poly.entity_id
_entity_poly.type
_entity_poly.pdbx_seq_one_letter_code
_entity_poly.pdbx_strand_id
1 'polypeptide(L)'
;MFKNPFIKQLFGSFLDLAPILAVVLVFQVLVIRQSIPDVGNLIAGTLFVVLGLTLFVHGLEQSLFPIGESMAYALARKGSLFWLLTFAFCLGFGTTVAEPALIAIAQEAASIASKAGIIGQTEDAKDSYAFGLRITVALSVGFAILVGVLRIIRGWPLYYLIIGGYCGVIIMTPFAPPEIIGIAYDSGGVTTSTITVPLVTALGVGLATAIKGA
;
A
#
# COMPACT_ATOMS: atom_id res chain seq x y z
N MET A 1 -2.53 3.90 -30.96
CA MET A 1 -1.85 4.72 -29.92
C MET A 1 -2.81 5.84 -29.52
N PHE A 2 -3.46 5.74 -28.35
CA PHE A 2 -4.53 6.67 -27.95
C PHE A 2 -3.96 8.07 -27.66
N LYS A 3 -4.52 9.11 -28.29
CA LYS A 3 -4.09 10.52 -28.10
C LYS A 3 -4.69 11.19 -26.85
N ASN A 4 -5.73 10.62 -26.25
CA ASN A 4 -6.42 11.21 -25.10
C ASN A 4 -5.91 10.58 -23.78
N PRO A 5 -5.35 11.37 -22.83
CA PRO A 5 -4.80 10.84 -21.58
C PRO A 5 -5.82 10.04 -20.78
N PHE A 6 -7.10 10.43 -20.80
CA PHE A 6 -8.17 9.71 -20.12
C PHE A 6 -8.38 8.29 -20.68
N ILE A 7 -8.37 8.15 -22.01
CA ILE A 7 -8.55 6.83 -22.65
C ILE A 7 -7.35 5.93 -22.36
N LYS A 8 -6.15 6.50 -22.30
CA LYS A 8 -4.94 5.77 -21.89
C LYS A 8 -5.06 5.26 -20.45
N GLN A 9 -5.55 6.09 -19.54
CA GLN A 9 -5.75 5.73 -18.13
C GLN A 9 -6.84 4.68 -17.93
N LEU A 10 -7.93 4.78 -18.70
CA LEU A 10 -9.01 3.79 -18.71
C LEU A 10 -8.50 2.42 -19.17
N PHE A 11 -7.71 2.40 -20.24
CA PHE A 11 -7.09 1.17 -20.73
C PHE A 11 -6.06 0.61 -19.74
N GLY A 12 -5.27 1.48 -19.09
CA GLY A 12 -4.34 1.09 -18.02
C GLY A 12 -5.06 0.41 -16.86
N SER A 13 -6.11 1.03 -16.34
CA SER A 13 -6.91 0.50 -15.23
C SER A 13 -7.57 -0.85 -15.58
N PHE A 14 -7.98 -1.04 -16.83
CA PHE A 14 -8.47 -2.33 -17.31
C PHE A 14 -7.36 -3.38 -17.34
N LEU A 15 -6.15 -3.03 -17.82
CA LEU A 15 -5.00 -3.92 -17.80
C LEU A 15 -4.54 -4.28 -16.38
N ASP A 16 -4.69 -3.38 -15.41
CA ASP A 16 -4.36 -3.64 -14.01
C ASP A 16 -5.30 -4.69 -13.38
N LEU A 17 -6.58 -4.69 -13.78
CA LEU A 17 -7.59 -5.64 -13.30
C LEU A 17 -7.65 -6.94 -14.10
N ALA A 18 -7.22 -6.93 -15.37
CA ALA A 18 -7.29 -8.09 -16.26
C ALA A 18 -6.60 -9.35 -15.69
N PRO A 19 -5.41 -9.29 -15.05
CA PRO A 19 -4.80 -10.47 -14.41
C PRO A 19 -5.66 -11.05 -13.30
N ILE A 20 -6.28 -10.21 -12.47
CA ILE A 20 -7.15 -10.64 -11.37
C ILE A 20 -8.37 -11.34 -11.95
N LEU A 21 -9.03 -10.73 -12.95
CA LEU A 21 -10.16 -11.35 -13.65
C LEU A 21 -9.76 -12.67 -14.31
N ALA A 22 -8.59 -12.72 -14.96
CA ALA A 22 -8.09 -13.93 -15.59
C ALA A 22 -7.89 -15.06 -14.57
N VAL A 23 -7.26 -14.77 -13.43
CA VAL A 23 -7.06 -15.76 -12.35
C VAL A 23 -8.41 -16.25 -11.81
N VAL A 24 -9.34 -15.35 -11.52
CA VAL A 24 -10.68 -15.71 -11.04
C VAL A 24 -11.39 -16.60 -12.06
N LEU A 25 -11.40 -16.23 -13.34
CA LEU A 25 -12.05 -17.00 -14.41
C LEU A 25 -11.40 -18.39 -14.58
N VAL A 26 -10.07 -18.46 -14.55
CA VAL A 26 -9.32 -19.73 -14.62
C VAL A 26 -9.70 -20.65 -13.47
N PHE A 27 -9.70 -20.14 -12.23
CA PHE A 27 -10.07 -20.95 -11.07
C PHE A 27 -11.54 -21.35 -11.10
N GLN A 28 -12.46 -20.46 -11.49
CA GLN A 28 -13.88 -20.75 -11.55
C GLN A 28 -14.21 -21.84 -12.58
N VAL A 29 -13.67 -21.69 -13.80
CA VAL A 29 -14.01 -22.55 -14.95
C VAL A 29 -13.19 -23.84 -14.97
N LEU A 30 -11.88 -23.78 -14.72
CA LEU A 30 -10.99 -24.93 -14.86
C LEU A 30 -10.82 -25.73 -13.57
N VAL A 31 -10.70 -25.05 -12.42
CA VAL A 31 -10.40 -25.71 -11.13
C VAL A 31 -11.68 -26.10 -10.40
N ILE A 32 -12.55 -25.12 -10.11
CA ILE A 32 -13.80 -25.29 -9.36
C ILE A 32 -14.89 -25.92 -10.25
N ARG A 33 -14.80 -25.74 -11.58
CA ARG A 33 -15.73 -26.27 -12.59
C ARG A 33 -17.18 -25.86 -12.36
N GLN A 34 -17.39 -24.62 -11.91
CA GLN A 34 -18.72 -24.05 -11.76
C GLN A 34 -18.96 -22.96 -12.80
N SER A 35 -20.19 -22.86 -13.31
CA SER A 35 -20.60 -21.71 -14.11
C SER A 35 -20.50 -20.45 -13.25
N ILE A 36 -19.99 -19.37 -13.82
CA ILE A 36 -19.90 -18.08 -13.14
C ILE A 36 -21.32 -17.63 -12.73
N PRO A 37 -21.64 -17.55 -11.43
CA PRO A 37 -22.92 -17.02 -10.98
C PRO A 37 -23.00 -15.55 -11.37
N ASP A 38 -24.18 -15.09 -11.82
CA ASP A 38 -24.47 -13.67 -12.06
C ASP A 38 -23.42 -12.92 -12.90
N VAL A 39 -23.09 -13.46 -14.07
CA VAL A 39 -22.15 -12.85 -15.05
C VAL A 39 -22.49 -11.37 -15.32
N GLY A 40 -23.78 -11.01 -15.35
CA GLY A 40 -24.22 -9.63 -15.54
C GLY A 40 -23.74 -8.69 -14.43
N ASN A 41 -23.86 -9.11 -13.17
CA ASN A 41 -23.38 -8.33 -12.02
C ASN A 41 -21.85 -8.28 -11.99
N LEU A 42 -21.17 -9.37 -12.36
CA LEU A 42 -19.70 -9.39 -12.47
C LEU A 42 -19.21 -8.37 -13.50
N ILE A 43 -19.81 -8.32 -14.70
CA ILE A 43 -19.44 -7.38 -15.76
C ILE A 43 -19.72 -5.95 -15.32
N ALA A 44 -20.92 -5.68 -14.77
CA ALA A 44 -21.29 -4.35 -14.30
C ALA A 44 -20.37 -3.87 -13.17
N GLY A 45 -20.10 -4.72 -12.19
CA GLY A 45 -19.17 -4.44 -11.09
C GLY A 45 -17.76 -4.17 -11.59
N THR A 46 -17.25 -5.00 -12.50
CA THR A 46 -15.94 -4.79 -13.13
C THR A 46 -15.87 -3.44 -13.84
N LEU A 47 -16.91 -3.07 -14.58
CA LEU A 47 -16.98 -1.78 -15.26
C LEU A 47 -16.94 -0.61 -14.27
N PHE A 48 -17.69 -0.69 -13.17
CA PHE A 48 -17.66 0.32 -12.11
C PHE A 48 -16.29 0.41 -11.43
N VAL A 49 -15.62 -0.71 -11.18
CA VAL A 49 -14.26 -0.72 -10.61
C VAL A 49 -13.26 -0.09 -11.57
N VAL A 50 -13.29 -0.43 -12.86
CA VAL A 50 -12.41 0.18 -13.88
C VAL A 50 -12.62 1.69 -13.93
N LEU A 51 -13.87 2.15 -14.01
CA LEU A 51 -14.20 3.58 -14.06
C LEU A 51 -13.79 4.30 -12.77
N GLY A 52 -14.11 3.73 -11.61
CA GLY A 52 -13.77 4.29 -10.31
C GLY A 52 -12.26 4.41 -10.11
N LEU A 53 -11.51 3.34 -10.42
CA LEU A 53 -10.05 3.33 -10.34
C LEU A 53 -9.43 4.35 -11.30
N THR A 54 -9.96 4.46 -12.52
CA THR A 54 -9.49 5.44 -13.52
C THR A 54 -9.65 6.86 -13.00
N LEU A 55 -10.86 7.22 -12.54
CA LEU A 55 -11.14 8.56 -12.02
C LEU A 55 -10.32 8.87 -10.78
N PHE A 56 -10.15 7.87 -9.92
CA PHE A 56 -9.37 7.99 -8.69
C PHE A 56 -7.89 8.27 -8.98
N VAL A 57 -7.22 7.40 -9.75
CA VAL A 57 -5.80 7.55 -10.08
C VAL A 57 -5.56 8.86 -10.83
N HIS A 58 -6.44 9.19 -11.78
CA HIS A 58 -6.33 10.45 -12.53
C HIS A 58 -6.46 11.68 -11.61
N GLY A 59 -7.38 11.65 -10.65
CA GLY A 59 -7.53 12.71 -9.64
C GLY A 59 -6.31 12.84 -8.73
N LEU A 60 -5.70 11.71 -8.33
CA LEU A 60 -4.46 11.69 -7.55
C LEU A 60 -3.29 12.31 -8.31
N GLU A 61 -3.10 11.93 -9.58
CA GLU A 61 -2.01 12.44 -10.44
C GLU A 61 -2.11 13.95 -10.68
N GLN A 62 -3.32 14.49 -10.82
CA GLN A 62 -3.50 15.92 -11.03
C GLN A 62 -3.39 16.74 -9.74
N SER A 63 -3.77 16.17 -8.60
CA SER A 63 -3.95 16.92 -7.36
C SER A 63 -2.88 16.58 -6.32
N LEU A 64 -2.82 15.33 -5.88
CA LEU A 64 -2.04 14.93 -4.71
C LEU A 64 -0.56 14.75 -5.02
N PHE A 65 -0.20 14.21 -6.19
CA PHE A 65 1.22 13.97 -6.52
C PHE A 65 2.01 15.28 -6.71
N PRO A 66 1.52 16.29 -7.47
CA PRO A 66 2.24 17.55 -7.63
C PRO A 66 2.42 18.31 -6.31
N ILE A 67 1.43 18.22 -5.41
CA ILE A 67 1.52 18.80 -4.07
C ILE A 67 2.60 18.08 -3.25
N GLY A 68 2.61 16.74 -3.27
CA GLY A 68 3.63 15.94 -2.59
C GLY A 68 5.06 16.25 -3.08
N GLU A 69 5.26 16.31 -4.39
CA GLU A 69 6.56 16.62 -5.02
C GLU A 69 7.05 18.03 -4.67
N SER A 70 6.19 19.04 -4.80
CA SER A 70 6.54 20.43 -4.51
C SER A 70 6.87 20.64 -3.03
N MET A 71 6.12 20.01 -2.12
CA MET A 71 6.42 20.03 -0.68
C MET A 71 7.74 19.34 -0.35
N ALA A 72 7.99 18.15 -0.92
CA ALA A 72 9.24 17.41 -0.76
C ALA A 72 10.44 18.24 -1.22
N TYR A 73 10.33 18.86 -2.40
CA TYR A 73 11.37 19.73 -2.95
C TYR A 73 11.62 20.97 -2.07
N ALA A 74 10.56 21.63 -1.60
CA ALA A 74 10.67 22.79 -0.72
C ALA A 74 11.34 22.43 0.62
N LEU A 75 10.98 21.29 1.22
CA LEU A 75 11.59 20.79 2.45
C LEU A 75 13.06 20.40 2.26
N ALA A 76 13.38 19.74 1.15
CA ALA A 76 14.76 19.40 0.80
C ALA A 76 15.63 20.66 0.66
N ARG A 77 15.14 21.69 -0.05
CA ARG A 77 15.85 22.97 -0.22
C ARG A 77 16.00 23.78 1.06
N LYS A 78 15.06 23.69 1.99
CA LYS A 78 15.13 24.39 3.28
C LYS A 78 16.26 23.87 4.17
N GLY A 79 16.81 22.69 3.88
CA GLY A 79 18.00 22.13 4.53
C GLY A 79 17.75 21.55 5.93
N SER A 80 16.52 21.56 6.44
CA SER A 80 16.21 20.96 7.75
C SER A 80 15.89 19.48 7.61
N LEU A 81 16.90 18.65 7.90
CA LEU A 81 16.76 17.19 7.94
C LEU A 81 15.63 16.73 8.86
N PHE A 82 15.48 17.37 10.03
CA PHE A 82 14.44 17.02 11.00
C PHE A 82 13.03 17.17 10.43
N TRP A 83 12.73 18.30 9.78
CA TRP A 83 11.41 18.54 9.19
C TRP A 83 11.14 17.62 8.00
N LEU A 84 12.16 17.32 7.19
CA LEU A 84 12.04 16.38 6.08
C LEU A 84 11.72 14.97 6.57
N LEU A 85 12.44 14.47 7.59
CA LEU A 85 12.23 13.13 8.14
C LEU A 85 10.86 13.02 8.83
N THR A 86 10.46 14.03 9.60
CA THR A 86 9.14 14.09 10.24
C THR A 86 8.03 14.11 9.18
N PHE A 87 8.18 14.90 8.11
CA PHE A 87 7.22 14.91 7.02
C PHE A 87 7.11 13.55 6.33
N ALA A 88 8.25 12.93 6.00
CA ALA A 88 8.29 11.61 5.38
C ALA A 88 7.61 10.53 6.24
N PHE A 89 7.87 10.56 7.55
CA PHE A 89 7.21 9.68 8.51
C PHE A 89 5.69 9.91 8.55
N CYS A 90 5.25 11.16 8.73
CA CYS A 90 3.83 11.50 8.82
C CYS A 90 3.08 11.17 7.52
N LEU A 91 3.72 11.37 6.37
CA LEU A 91 3.18 11.01 5.07
C LEU A 91 2.97 9.49 4.99
N GLY A 92 4.02 8.70 5.27
CA GLY A 92 3.94 7.25 5.25
C GLY A 92 2.95 6.66 6.25
N PHE A 93 2.97 7.18 7.48
CA PHE A 93 2.02 6.82 8.53
C PHE A 93 0.59 7.17 8.11
N GLY A 94 0.36 8.41 7.68
CA GLY A 94 -0.97 8.91 7.35
C GLY A 94 -1.61 8.18 6.17
N THR A 95 -0.86 7.94 5.10
CA THR A 95 -1.37 7.17 3.95
C THR A 95 -1.65 5.72 4.32
N THR A 96 -0.79 5.11 5.14
CA THR A 96 -0.98 3.72 5.59
C THR A 96 -2.15 3.58 6.54
N VAL A 97 -2.33 4.51 7.48
CA VAL A 97 -3.55 4.54 8.30
C VAL A 97 -4.74 4.66 7.36
N ALA A 98 -4.77 5.63 6.45
CA ALA A 98 -5.91 5.84 5.56
C ALA A 98 -6.17 4.71 4.54
N GLU A 99 -5.28 3.72 4.43
CA GLU A 99 -5.34 2.68 3.40
C GLU A 99 -6.58 1.76 3.56
N PRO A 100 -7.54 1.78 2.61
CA PRO A 100 -8.76 0.99 2.70
C PRO A 100 -8.50 -0.53 2.73
N ALA A 101 -7.51 -0.99 1.96
CA ALA A 101 -7.18 -2.41 1.91
C ALA A 101 -6.59 -2.90 3.24
N LEU A 102 -5.81 -2.07 3.94
CA LEU A 102 -5.29 -2.41 5.27
C LEU A 102 -6.42 -2.44 6.31
N ILE A 103 -7.40 -1.56 6.21
CA ILE A 103 -8.58 -1.58 7.08
C ILE A 103 -9.33 -2.90 6.93
N ALA A 104 -9.57 -3.34 5.69
CA ALA A 104 -10.27 -4.59 5.40
C ALA A 104 -9.51 -5.81 5.94
N ILE A 105 -8.19 -5.89 5.72
CA ILE A 105 -7.37 -6.99 6.24
C ILE A 105 -7.32 -6.98 7.77
N ALA A 106 -7.24 -5.82 8.40
CA ALA A 106 -7.22 -5.74 9.85
C ALA A 106 -8.54 -6.20 10.48
N GLN A 107 -9.67 -5.90 9.83
CA GLN A 107 -10.98 -6.40 10.23
C GLN A 107 -11.11 -7.91 10.05
N GLU A 108 -10.63 -8.44 8.92
CA GLU A 108 -10.64 -9.90 8.67
C GLU A 108 -9.73 -10.64 9.65
N ALA A 109 -8.54 -10.09 9.93
CA ALA A 109 -7.63 -10.59 10.94
C ALA A 109 -8.28 -10.64 12.33
N ALA A 110 -9.01 -9.59 12.73
CA ALA A 110 -9.75 -9.56 14.00
C ALA A 110 -10.87 -10.61 14.03
N SER A 111 -11.60 -10.80 12.92
CA SER A 111 -12.64 -11.83 12.78
C SER A 111 -12.07 -13.23 12.96
N ILE A 112 -10.94 -13.53 12.31
CA ILE A 112 -10.25 -14.83 12.41
C ILE A 112 -9.71 -15.04 13.83
N ALA A 113 -9.05 -14.04 14.42
CA ALA A 113 -8.51 -14.12 15.78
C ALA A 113 -9.62 -14.35 16.83
N SER A 114 -10.80 -13.74 16.63
CA SER A 114 -11.96 -13.92 17.49
C SER A 114 -12.53 -15.34 17.41
N LYS A 115 -12.65 -15.89 16.18
CA LYS A 115 -13.08 -17.27 15.96
C LYS A 115 -12.10 -18.30 16.53
N ALA A 116 -10.81 -17.99 16.50
CA ALA A 116 -9.75 -18.83 17.08
C ALA A 116 -9.67 -18.75 18.63
N GLY A 117 -10.46 -17.87 19.27
CA GLY A 117 -10.46 -17.70 20.73
C GLY A 117 -9.25 -16.94 21.27
N ILE A 118 -8.48 -16.26 20.41
CA ILE A 118 -7.29 -15.49 20.78
C ILE A 118 -7.68 -14.15 21.41
N ILE A 119 -8.79 -13.57 20.94
CA ILE A 119 -9.38 -12.33 21.47
C ILE A 119 -10.83 -12.58 21.93
N GLY A 120 -11.36 -11.66 22.73
CA GLY A 120 -12.77 -11.70 23.14
C GLY A 120 -13.72 -11.72 21.93
N GLN A 121 -14.87 -12.38 22.08
CA GLN A 121 -15.91 -12.42 21.04
C GLN A 121 -16.76 -11.13 20.97
N THR A 122 -16.45 -10.14 21.80
CA THR A 122 -17.10 -8.84 21.81
C THR A 122 -16.64 -8.00 20.62
N GLU A 123 -17.55 -7.19 20.07
CA GLU A 123 -17.22 -6.25 18.98
C GLU A 123 -16.09 -5.28 19.40
N ASP A 124 -16.11 -4.80 20.63
CA ASP A 124 -15.05 -3.92 21.17
C ASP A 124 -13.65 -4.55 21.10
N ALA A 125 -13.54 -5.86 21.33
CA ALA A 125 -12.26 -6.56 21.28
C ALA A 125 -11.74 -6.70 19.85
N LYS A 126 -12.63 -6.92 18.87
CA LYS A 126 -12.28 -6.99 17.45
C LYS A 126 -11.84 -5.64 16.92
N ASP A 127 -12.59 -4.58 17.24
CA ASP A 127 -12.26 -3.22 16.82
C ASP A 127 -10.93 -2.74 17.40
N SER A 128 -10.68 -3.05 18.68
CA SER A 128 -9.40 -2.74 19.33
C SER A 128 -8.23 -3.48 18.67
N TYR A 129 -8.39 -4.77 18.35
CA TYR A 129 -7.36 -5.56 17.67
C TYR A 129 -7.08 -5.04 16.25
N ALA A 130 -8.13 -4.81 15.46
CA ALA A 130 -8.01 -4.29 14.10
C ALA A 130 -7.33 -2.91 14.10
N PHE A 131 -7.72 -2.03 15.02
CA PHE A 131 -7.09 -0.72 15.18
C PHE A 131 -5.62 -0.83 15.59
N GLY A 132 -5.30 -1.69 16.56
CA GLY A 132 -3.93 -1.92 17.02
C GLY A 132 -3.03 -2.43 15.89
N LEU A 133 -3.52 -3.36 15.09
CA LEU A 133 -2.82 -3.88 13.91
C LEU A 133 -2.58 -2.77 12.88
N ARG A 134 -3.61 -1.99 12.55
CA ARG A 134 -3.52 -0.86 11.61
C ARG A 134 -2.49 0.17 12.04
N ILE A 135 -2.49 0.57 13.30
CA ILE A 135 -1.52 1.53 13.85
C ILE A 135 -0.10 0.94 13.84
N THR A 136 0.07 -0.33 14.19
CA THR A 136 1.38 -1.01 14.19
C THR A 136 1.99 -1.05 12.78
N VAL A 137 1.19 -1.43 11.79
CA VAL A 137 1.61 -1.44 10.38
C VAL A 137 1.93 -0.02 9.90
N ALA A 138 1.08 0.96 10.19
CA ALA A 138 1.30 2.35 9.80
C ALA A 138 2.56 2.97 10.42
N LEU A 139 2.83 2.70 11.70
CA LEU A 139 4.07 3.11 12.36
C LEU A 139 5.28 2.49 11.65
N SER A 140 5.22 1.19 11.38
CA SER A 140 6.30 0.46 10.71
C SER A 140 6.59 1.03 9.31
N VAL A 141 5.55 1.33 8.52
CA VAL A 141 5.69 1.95 7.19
C VAL A 141 6.24 3.37 7.29
N GLY A 142 5.76 4.18 8.24
CA GLY A 142 6.30 5.51 8.49
C GLY A 142 7.80 5.48 8.80
N PHE A 143 8.24 4.57 9.66
CA PHE A 143 9.67 4.37 9.94
C PHE A 143 10.45 3.85 8.73
N ALA A 144 9.90 2.91 7.96
CA ALA A 144 10.54 2.41 6.75
C ALA A 144 10.78 3.52 5.72
N ILE A 145 9.81 4.41 5.52
CA ILE A 145 9.92 5.57 4.63
C ILE A 145 10.94 6.58 5.18
N LEU A 146 10.93 6.86 6.47
CA LEU A 146 11.94 7.72 7.12
C LEU A 146 13.36 7.20 6.88
N VAL A 147 13.59 5.90 7.08
CA VAL A 147 14.88 5.26 6.82
C VAL A 147 15.22 5.28 5.32
N GLY A 148 14.23 5.10 4.44
CA GLY A 148 14.39 5.21 2.99
C GLY A 148 14.84 6.61 2.55
N VAL A 149 14.24 7.66 3.12
CA VAL A 149 14.65 9.07 2.91
C VAL A 149 16.06 9.31 3.43
N LEU A 150 16.38 8.84 4.64
CA LEU A 150 17.73 8.95 5.20
C LEU A 150 18.77 8.28 4.30
N ARG A 151 18.44 7.12 3.72
CA ARG A 151 19.28 6.40 2.76
C ARG A 151 19.51 7.22 1.48
N ILE A 152 18.48 7.86 0.92
CA ILE A 152 18.63 8.72 -0.28
C ILE A 152 19.61 9.87 0.02
N ILE A 153 19.50 10.48 1.19
CA ILE A 153 20.37 11.60 1.61
C ILE A 153 21.81 11.15 1.82
N ARG A 154 22.02 10.00 2.47
CA ARG A 154 23.36 9.47 2.77
C ARG A 154 24.00 8.70 1.62
N GLY A 155 23.26 8.43 0.54
CA GLY A 155 23.75 7.66 -0.60
C GLY A 155 24.02 6.20 -0.29
N TRP A 156 23.38 5.62 0.74
CA TRP A 156 23.64 4.24 1.13
C TRP A 156 23.12 3.23 0.09
N PRO A 157 23.89 2.17 -0.20
CA PRO A 157 23.41 1.10 -1.06
C PRO A 157 22.14 0.44 -0.52
N LEU A 158 21.16 0.20 -1.39
CA LEU A 158 19.86 -0.38 -1.01
C LEU A 158 20.01 -1.77 -0.37
N TYR A 159 20.99 -2.55 -0.83
CA TYR A 159 21.12 -3.94 -0.40
C TYR A 159 21.35 -4.08 1.11
N TYR A 160 21.99 -3.11 1.78
CA TYR A 160 22.15 -3.18 3.24
C TYR A 160 20.81 -3.18 3.99
N LEU A 161 19.87 -2.36 3.54
CA LEU A 161 18.52 -2.26 4.12
C LEU A 161 17.70 -3.51 3.82
N ILE A 162 17.78 -4.00 2.58
CA ILE A 162 17.06 -5.20 2.16
C ILE A 162 17.57 -6.43 2.90
N ILE A 163 18.89 -6.65 2.94
CA ILE A 163 19.48 -7.79 3.65
C ILE A 163 19.15 -7.72 5.14
N GLY A 164 19.32 -6.55 5.78
CA GLY A 164 18.99 -6.38 7.20
C GLY A 164 17.51 -6.64 7.49
N GLY A 165 16.60 -6.12 6.65
CA GLY A 165 15.16 -6.36 6.76
C GLY A 165 14.80 -7.85 6.61
N TYR A 166 15.33 -8.52 5.58
CA TYR A 166 15.10 -9.95 5.39
C TYR A 166 15.66 -10.79 6.54
N CYS A 167 16.88 -10.50 7.01
CA CYS A 167 17.43 -11.18 8.19
C CYS A 167 16.53 -10.98 9.41
N GLY A 168 16.05 -9.76 9.65
CA GLY A 168 15.12 -9.47 10.75
C GLY A 168 13.83 -10.28 10.65
N VAL A 169 13.20 -10.30 9.48
CA VAL A 169 11.98 -11.09 9.25
C VAL A 169 12.23 -12.59 9.44
N ILE A 170 13.29 -13.14 8.83
CA ILE A 170 13.64 -14.57 8.97
C ILE A 170 13.87 -14.96 10.43
N ILE A 171 14.52 -14.09 11.21
CA ILE A 171 14.77 -14.33 12.63
C ILE A 171 13.47 -14.23 13.43
N MET A 172 12.57 -13.28 13.11
CA MET A 172 11.32 -13.08 13.86
C MET A 172 10.25 -14.14 13.57
N THR A 173 10.14 -14.64 12.33
CA THR A 173 9.11 -15.61 11.92
C THR A 173 9.00 -16.84 12.83
N PRO A 174 10.08 -17.53 13.27
CA PRO A 174 9.95 -18.68 14.18
C PRO A 174 9.48 -18.33 15.60
N PHE A 175 9.57 -17.06 16.02
CA PHE A 175 9.06 -16.59 17.31
C PHE A 175 7.63 -16.03 17.22
N ALA A 176 7.13 -15.81 16.01
CA ALA A 176 5.81 -15.23 15.80
C ALA A 176 4.70 -16.30 15.92
N PRO A 177 3.54 -15.97 16.50
CA PRO A 177 2.38 -16.85 16.51
C PRO A 177 1.92 -17.20 15.09
N PRO A 178 1.59 -18.47 14.77
CA PRO A 178 1.20 -18.91 13.44
C PRO A 178 0.08 -18.08 12.80
N GLU A 179 -0.83 -17.56 13.63
CA GLU A 179 -2.01 -16.83 13.21
C GLU A 179 -1.67 -15.43 12.70
N ILE A 180 -0.57 -14.83 13.18
CA ILE A 180 -0.14 -13.47 12.81
C ILE A 180 0.81 -13.51 11.61
N ILE A 181 1.55 -14.59 11.39
CA ILE A 181 2.56 -14.69 10.33
C ILE A 181 1.94 -14.36 8.96
N GLY A 182 0.83 -14.99 8.60
CA GLY A 182 0.17 -14.74 7.31
C GLY A 182 -0.27 -13.28 7.15
N ILE A 183 -0.87 -12.71 8.20
CA ILE A 183 -1.32 -11.32 8.22
C ILE A 183 -0.13 -10.37 8.09
N ALA A 184 1.00 -10.65 8.75
CA ALA A 184 2.20 -9.81 8.71
C ALA A 184 2.81 -9.75 7.30
N TYR A 185 2.90 -10.89 6.61
CA TYR A 185 3.41 -10.93 5.24
C TYR A 185 2.45 -10.27 4.24
N ASP A 186 1.14 -10.46 4.39
CA ASP A 186 0.14 -9.87 3.49
C ASP A 186 -0.01 -8.35 3.70
N SER A 187 0.07 -7.89 4.95
CA SER A 187 0.04 -6.47 5.31
C SER A 187 1.14 -5.68 4.61
N GLY A 188 2.33 -6.27 4.42
CA GLY A 188 3.41 -5.65 3.67
C GLY A 188 3.01 -5.36 2.22
N GLY A 189 2.43 -6.33 1.52
CA GLY A 189 1.95 -6.16 0.14
C GLY A 189 0.83 -5.13 0.03
N VAL A 190 -0.07 -5.12 1.00
CA VAL A 190 -1.26 -4.23 0.99
C VAL A 190 -0.92 -2.76 1.19
N THR A 191 0.19 -2.46 1.87
CA THR A 191 0.66 -1.07 2.03
C THR A 191 1.21 -0.46 0.74
N THR A 192 1.47 -1.27 -0.29
CA THR A 192 1.93 -0.82 -1.62
C THR A 192 0.76 -0.48 -2.56
N SER A 193 -0.23 0.23 -2.05
CA SER A 193 -1.44 0.57 -2.79
C SER A 193 -1.22 1.64 -3.87
N THR A 194 -2.25 1.82 -4.69
CA THR A 194 -2.34 2.85 -5.75
C THR A 194 -2.21 4.28 -5.22
N ILE A 195 -2.38 4.50 -3.91
CA ILE A 195 -2.22 5.81 -3.26
C ILE A 195 -0.79 5.99 -2.74
N THR A 196 -0.29 5.02 -1.99
CA THR A 196 0.96 5.18 -1.22
C THR A 196 2.18 5.16 -2.13
N VAL A 197 2.21 4.27 -3.14
CA VAL A 197 3.39 4.10 -4.00
C VAL A 197 3.73 5.37 -4.78
N PRO A 198 2.78 6.02 -5.49
CA PRO A 198 3.13 7.23 -6.24
C PRO A 198 3.51 8.40 -5.32
N LEU A 199 2.88 8.54 -4.15
CA LEU A 199 3.21 9.62 -3.20
C LEU A 199 4.63 9.46 -2.63
N VAL A 200 4.99 8.24 -2.23
CA VAL A 200 6.34 7.92 -1.72
C VAL A 200 7.38 8.02 -2.84
N THR A 201 7.00 7.63 -4.06
CA THR A 201 7.87 7.76 -5.25
C THR A 201 8.11 9.24 -5.58
N ALA A 202 7.08 10.07 -5.60
CA ALA A 202 7.15 11.52 -5.75
C ALA A 202 8.11 12.15 -4.71
N LEU A 203 7.95 11.79 -3.43
CA LEU A 203 8.86 12.22 -2.36
C LEU A 203 10.32 11.79 -2.64
N GLY A 204 10.53 10.52 -2.99
CA GLY A 204 11.85 9.97 -3.27
C GLY A 204 12.54 10.61 -4.48
N VAL A 205 11.80 10.79 -5.59
CA VAL A 205 12.27 11.43 -6.83
C VAL A 205 12.53 12.92 -6.60
N GLY A 206 11.62 13.63 -5.93
CA GLY A 206 11.79 15.05 -5.60
C GLY A 206 13.04 15.28 -4.74
N LEU A 207 13.28 14.42 -3.75
CA LEU A 207 14.47 14.48 -2.90
C LEU A 207 15.75 14.13 -3.67
N ALA A 208 15.75 13.06 -4.46
CA ALA A 208 16.91 12.66 -5.24
C ALA A 208 17.31 13.73 -6.27
N THR A 209 16.33 14.41 -6.86
CA THR A 209 16.54 15.50 -7.82
C THR A 209 17.07 16.75 -7.12
N ALA A 210 16.53 17.10 -5.94
CA ALA A 210 17.02 18.22 -5.15
C ALA A 210 18.47 18.04 -4.68
N ILE A 211 18.87 16.81 -4.35
CA ILE A 211 20.23 16.50 -3.86
C ILE A 211 21.24 16.38 -5.02
N LYS A 212 20.86 15.77 -6.16
CA LYS A 212 21.75 15.68 -7.34
C LYS A 212 21.86 16.99 -8.12
N GLY A 213 20.88 17.89 -7.98
CA GLY A 213 20.86 19.22 -8.60
C GLY A 213 21.49 20.32 -7.72
N ALA A 214 22.06 19.97 -6.57
CA ALA A 214 22.78 20.88 -5.67
C ALA A 214 24.29 20.84 -5.90
#